data_AF-A0A7J4B005-F1
#
_entry.id   AF-A0A7J4B005-F1
#
_cell.length_a   1.000
_cell.length_b   1.000
_cell.length_c   1.000
_cell.angle_alpha   90.00
_cell.angle_beta   90.00
_cell.angle_gamma   90.00
#
_symmetry.space_group_name_H-M   'P 1'
#
loop_
_entity.id
_entity.type
_entity.pdbx_description
1 polymer ?
#
loop_
_entity_poly.entity_id
_entity_poly.type
_entity_poly.pdbx_seq_one_letter_code
_entity_poly.pdbx_strand_id
1 'polypeptide(L)' 'MGKTSAGTTAFGRLHKKATHKICRRCGRRSFNIRKKYCAA' A
#
# COMPACT_ATOMS: atom_id res chain seq x y z
N MET A 1 9.37 -24.65 -10.03
CA MET A 1 8.18 -23.90 -9.55
C MET A 1 8.58 -23.13 -8.29
N GLY A 2 8.94 -21.85 -8.42
CA GLY A 2 9.56 -21.08 -7.35
C GLY A 2 8.57 -20.70 -6.23
N LYS A 3 9.01 -20.80 -4.97
CA LYS A 3 8.29 -20.54 -3.70
C LYS A 3 7.95 -19.06 -3.49
N THR A 4 7.48 -18.40 -4.54
CA THR A 4 7.53 -16.94 -4.68
C THR A 4 6.15 -16.30 -4.85
N SER A 5 5.09 -17.08 -5.08
CA SER A 5 3.79 -16.57 -5.51
C SER A 5 2.69 -16.53 -4.44
N ALA A 6 2.80 -17.27 -3.34
CA ALA A 6 1.75 -17.30 -2.31
C ALA A 6 2.31 -17.61 -0.91
N GLY A 7 1.62 -17.13 0.13
CA GLY A 7 1.95 -17.39 1.53
C GLY A 7 2.99 -16.44 2.14
N THR A 8 3.64 -16.88 3.21
CA THR A 8 4.48 -16.04 4.08
C THR A 8 5.63 -15.33 3.35
N THR A 9 6.24 -16.01 2.36
CA THR A 9 7.34 -15.45 1.58
C THR A 9 6.91 -14.28 0.67
N ALA A 10 5.61 -14.15 0.37
CA ALA A 10 5.08 -13.01 -0.38
C ALA A 10 4.94 -11.76 0.50
N PHE A 11 4.50 -11.91 1.76
CA PHE A 11 4.32 -10.80 2.69
C PHE A 11 5.63 -10.06 2.99
N GLY A 12 6.75 -10.79 3.07
CA GLY A 12 8.08 -10.21 3.24
C GLY A 12 8.49 -9.20 2.16
N ARG A 13 7.82 -9.19 0.99
CA ARG A 13 8.11 -8.27 -0.13
C ARG A 13 7.19 -7.04 -0.20
N LEU A 14 6.16 -6.95 0.64
CA LEU A 14 5.14 -5.88 0.59
C LEU A 14 5.57 -4.56 1.27
N HIS A 15 6.70 -4.54 1.99
CA HIS A 15 7.14 -3.37 2.76
C HIS A 15 7.80 -2.25 1.94
N LYS A 16 8.04 -2.46 0.63
CA LYS A 16 8.89 -1.56 -0.18
C LYS A 16 8.31 -0.16 -0.39
N LYS A 17 7.00 -0.04 -0.62
CA LYS A 17 6.35 1.24 -0.91
C LYS A 17 4.95 1.28 -0.32
N ALA A 18 4.68 2.30 0.49
CA ALA A 18 3.33 2.58 0.96
C ALA A 18 2.43 3.02 -0.21
N THR A 19 1.21 2.51 -0.24
CA THR A 19 0.18 2.90 -1.22
C THR A 19 -0.59 4.14 -0.76
N HIS A 20 -0.79 4.28 0.56
CA HIS A 20 -1.57 5.35 1.17
C HIS A 20 -0.75 6.19 2.17
N LYS A 21 -0.97 7.50 2.14
CA LYS A 21 -0.49 8.47 3.14
C LYS A 21 -1.65 9.21 3.79
N ILE A 22 -1.34 9.99 4.82
CA ILE A 22 -2.28 10.90 5.47
C ILE A 22 -2.80 11.90 4.44
N CYS A 23 -4.12 11.99 4.31
CA CYS A 23 -4.78 12.97 3.47
C CYS A 23 -4.81 14.33 4.18
N ARG A 24 -4.37 15.38 3.49
CA ARG A 24 -4.43 16.76 4.02
C ARG A 24 -5.85 17.31 4.18
N ARG A 25 -6.86 16.67 3.57
CA ARG A 25 -8.26 17.11 3.65
C ARG A 25 -9.00 16.46 4.82
N CYS A 26 -8.97 15.12 4.90
CA CYS A 26 -9.77 14.36 5.87
C CYS A 26 -8.96 13.82 7.06
N GLY A 27 -7.63 14.00 7.10
CA GLY A 27 -6.76 13.49 8.17
C GLY A 27 -6.57 11.96 8.18
N ARG A 28 -7.39 11.20 7.44
CA ARG A 28 -7.28 9.74 7.35
C ARG A 28 -6.09 9.31 6.49
N ARG A 29 -5.52 8.12 6.74
CA ARG A 29 -4.48 7.50 5.90
C ARG A 29 -5.08 6.88 4.63
N SER A 30 -5.80 7.70 3.87
CA SER A 30 -6.62 7.28 2.73
C SER A 30 -6.23 7.95 1.42
N PHE A 31 -5.18 8.80 1.41
CA PHE A 31 -4.71 9.43 0.20
C PHE A 31 -3.77 8.50 -0.56
N ASN A 32 -4.19 8.07 -1.75
CA ASN A 32 -3.38 7.21 -2.62
C ASN A 32 -2.26 8.01 -3.27
N ILE A 33 -1.00 7.62 -3.02
CA ILE A 33 0.18 8.38 -3.45
C ILE A 33 0.35 8.34 -4.97
N ARG A 34 -0.01 7.22 -5.61
CA ARG A 34 0.15 7.01 -7.05
C ARG A 34 -0.98 7.66 -7.84
N LYS A 35 -2.23 7.43 -7.41
CA LYS A 35 -3.43 7.89 -8.13
C LYS A 35 -3.88 9.31 -7.73
N LYS A 36 -3.24 9.91 -6.73
CA LYS A 36 -3.46 11.30 -6.27
C LYS A 36 -4.91 11.64 -5.85
N TYR A 37 -5.67 10.65 -5.37
CA TYR A 37 -7.00 10.89 -4.81
C TYR A 37 -7.13 10.35 -3.38
N CYS A 38 -8.15 10.82 -2.66
CA CYS A 38 -8.53 10.31 -1.36
C CYS A 38 -9.62 9.25 -1.53
N ALA A 39 -9.40 8.05 -0.99
CA ALA A 39 -10.39 6.95 -1.02
C ALA A 39 -11.42 7.02 0.11
N ALA A 40 -11.23 7.95 1.05
CA ALA A 40 -12.21 8.29 2.08
C ALA A 40 -13.04 9.51 1.66
#